data_AF-A0A0D2M239-F1
#
_entry.id   AF-A0A0D2M239-F1
#
_cell.length_a   1.000
_cell.length_b   1.000
_cell.length_c   1.000
_cell.angle_alpha   90.00
_cell.angle_beta   90.00
_cell.angle_gamma   90.00
#
_symmetry.space_group_name_H-M   'P 1'
#
loop_
_entity.id
_entity.type
_entity.pdbx_description
1 polymer ?
#
loop_
_entity_poly.entity_id
_entity_poly.type
_entity_poly.pdbx_seq_one_letter_code
_entity_poly.pdbx_strand_id
1 'polypeptide(L)'
;MNGIKSLCMRRSPQRRPPQQAPSAADQRRTPTRRCATSATNAAEERAADGSIAVYAISDLHTDHPANLRWLEGLAPPPWRGPAAHTNVLLVAGDISHDLGLIRRSLQLLRASYDRVLFVAGNHECWRHTNDHTLRNVAAAHASPGSTCGSAGPTVLPQVKGDEQQRGGAADSVAKLEAVHALCRELRVDTQPLRLGRLWIAPVLSWHHKDWDKEPDIPGVPGATPLTISDYSACTWPSETVGASSHGARELAAWFDALNEAPGTERAAAWGELWKCACSGGGGIESNDENGGSSSSRSGNGSSSSRSSSSDSYDIISFSHFLPLQALLPEKRFLAFPPLAKAVGSDFLAERLRRLQPALHVFAHSHFAWDCTLGGTRYVQAPLCYPSERVRRGKSIRLGLSVAAWQRQQEEQGLGGPGVAVAAGVAEARDGQQDAGGDSGVPGSGEGLESDLPLLIYVAHFAGSSGGDGGGSDEWHAQWAPPLEAMWSNYYQSNPRQPLVTTLAPWVAPRFERRRQRLAAVALTSSTDSSSDTEAG
;
A
#
# COMPACT_ATOMS: atom_id res chain seq x y z
N MET A 1 -10.85 -13.66 -70.63
CA MET A 1 -10.88 -14.58 -71.79
C MET A 1 -9.84 -15.65 -71.59
N ASN A 2 -10.17 -16.91 -71.95
CA ASN A 2 -9.42 -18.17 -71.77
C ASN A 2 -9.54 -18.78 -70.35
N GLY A 3 -9.98 -20.01 -70.14
CA GLY A 3 -10.26 -21.10 -71.07
C GLY A 3 -9.82 -22.43 -70.44
N ILE A 4 -10.80 -23.26 -70.08
CA ILE A 4 -10.72 -24.62 -69.52
C ILE A 4 -9.91 -25.57 -70.42
N LYS A 5 -9.09 -26.46 -69.85
CA LYS A 5 -8.84 -27.81 -70.37
C LYS A 5 -8.65 -28.84 -69.24
N SER A 6 -9.48 -29.88 -69.33
CA SER A 6 -9.42 -31.17 -68.63
C SER A 6 -8.75 -32.20 -69.55
N LEU A 7 -8.11 -33.24 -68.99
CA LEU A 7 -8.10 -34.59 -69.57
C LEU A 7 -7.58 -35.64 -68.56
N CYS A 8 -8.45 -36.64 -68.25
CA CYS A 8 -8.23 -38.10 -68.35
C CYS A 8 -6.94 -38.74 -67.79
N MET A 9 -6.88 -39.96 -67.23
CA MET A 9 -7.78 -41.11 -67.06
C MET A 9 -6.95 -42.17 -66.27
N ARG A 10 -7.60 -43.05 -65.50
CA ARG A 10 -7.51 -44.55 -65.57
C ARG A 10 -7.82 -45.22 -64.22
N ARG A 11 -8.60 -46.31 -64.31
CA ARG A 11 -9.12 -47.17 -63.23
C ARG A 11 -8.28 -48.45 -63.09
N SER A 12 -8.11 -48.90 -61.83
CA SER A 12 -8.19 -50.28 -61.24
C SER A 12 -7.27 -51.41 -61.79
N PRO A 13 -6.86 -52.47 -61.02
CA PRO A 13 -7.69 -53.24 -60.05
C PRO A 13 -7.03 -53.96 -58.82
N GLN A 14 -7.91 -54.23 -57.83
CA GLN A 14 -8.10 -55.39 -56.91
C GLN A 14 -6.96 -56.28 -56.32
N ARG A 15 -7.21 -56.65 -55.02
CA ARG A 15 -7.00 -57.93 -54.26
C ARG A 15 -5.91 -57.88 -53.17
N ARG A 16 -6.04 -58.42 -51.95
CA ARG A 16 -7.11 -58.91 -51.04
C ARG A 16 -6.42 -59.10 -49.63
N PRO A 17 -7.07 -59.61 -48.56
CA PRO A 17 -7.13 -59.02 -47.20
C PRO A 17 -6.08 -59.68 -46.24
N PRO A 18 -6.05 -59.50 -44.88
CA PRO A 18 -7.12 -59.96 -43.98
C PRO A 18 -7.27 -59.24 -42.61
N GLN A 19 -8.33 -59.67 -41.91
CA GLN A 19 -8.47 -59.86 -40.46
C GLN A 19 -9.00 -58.73 -39.56
N GLN A 20 -10.11 -59.12 -38.94
CA GLN A 20 -11.00 -58.44 -38.02
C GLN A 20 -10.30 -58.05 -36.71
N ALA A 21 -10.58 -56.84 -36.23
CA ALA A 21 -10.33 -56.44 -34.85
C ALA A 21 -11.56 -56.74 -33.98
N PRO A 22 -11.38 -57.29 -32.76
CA PRO A 22 -12.49 -57.57 -31.85
C PRO A 22 -12.93 -56.30 -31.09
N SER A 23 -14.22 -56.26 -30.77
CA SER A 23 -14.82 -55.28 -29.86
C SER A 23 -14.39 -55.56 -28.41
N ALA A 24 -14.08 -54.51 -27.65
CA ALA A 24 -14.11 -54.58 -26.20
C ALA A 24 -14.70 -53.26 -25.66
N ALA A 25 -15.83 -53.43 -24.98
CA ALA A 25 -16.36 -52.48 -24.03
C ALA A 25 -15.42 -52.35 -22.82
N ASP A 26 -15.61 -51.25 -22.09
CA ASP A 26 -15.33 -51.11 -20.67
C ASP A 26 -13.87 -50.86 -20.25
N GLN A 27 -13.52 -49.57 -20.10
CA GLN A 27 -13.10 -49.01 -18.82
C GLN A 27 -12.95 -47.48 -18.94
N ARG A 28 -13.95 -46.77 -18.40
CA ARG A 28 -13.85 -45.35 -18.07
C ARG A 28 -12.80 -45.18 -16.96
N ARG A 29 -11.68 -44.52 -17.26
CA ARG A 29 -10.91 -43.78 -16.26
C ARG A 29 -11.06 -42.29 -16.55
N THR A 30 -11.98 -41.69 -15.80
CA THR A 30 -12.11 -40.24 -15.66
C THR A 30 -10.78 -39.66 -15.16
N PRO A 31 -10.27 -38.56 -15.74
CA PRO A 31 -9.20 -37.82 -15.10
C PRO A 31 -9.83 -37.13 -13.88
N THR A 32 -9.48 -37.61 -12.69
CA THR A 32 -9.78 -36.90 -11.45
C THR A 32 -9.15 -35.52 -11.55
N ARG A 33 -10.01 -34.49 -11.56
CA ARG A 33 -9.63 -33.10 -11.32
C ARG A 33 -8.78 -33.07 -10.05
N ARG A 34 -7.46 -32.97 -10.19
CA ARG A 34 -6.62 -32.50 -9.08
C ARG A 34 -7.03 -31.07 -8.82
N CYS A 35 -7.52 -30.86 -7.60
CA CYS A 35 -7.81 -29.56 -7.03
C CYS A 35 -6.57 -28.65 -7.22
N ALA A 36 -6.79 -27.42 -7.67
CA ALA A 36 -5.75 -26.42 -7.83
C ALA A 36 -5.29 -25.95 -6.44
N THR A 37 -4.40 -26.71 -5.82
CA THR A 37 -3.61 -26.32 -4.65
C THR A 37 -2.15 -26.20 -5.08
N SER A 38 -1.76 -25.12 -5.79
CA SER A 38 -0.33 -24.85 -6.02
C SER A 38 0.02 -23.42 -6.51
N ALA A 39 -0.79 -22.39 -6.24
CA ALA A 39 -0.39 -21.01 -6.58
C ALA A 39 0.60 -20.41 -5.54
N THR A 40 0.61 -20.92 -4.31
CA THR A 40 1.48 -20.47 -3.22
C THR A 40 2.94 -20.92 -3.40
N ASN A 41 3.18 -22.14 -3.89
CA ASN A 41 4.53 -22.71 -3.93
C ASN A 41 5.42 -22.11 -5.05
N ALA A 42 4.83 -21.53 -6.11
CA ALA A 42 5.61 -20.96 -7.21
C ALA A 42 6.26 -19.61 -6.87
N ALA A 43 5.77 -18.91 -5.84
CA ALA A 43 6.41 -17.69 -5.32
C ALA A 43 7.53 -18.03 -4.31
N GLU A 44 7.40 -19.14 -3.58
CA GLU A 44 8.43 -19.64 -2.65
C GLU A 44 9.72 -20.05 -3.37
N GLU A 45 9.63 -20.57 -4.61
CA GLU A 45 10.78 -21.15 -5.32
C GLU A 45 11.68 -20.15 -6.08
N ARG A 46 11.31 -18.87 -6.22
CA ARG A 46 12.13 -17.90 -7.00
C ARG A 46 12.96 -16.90 -6.19
N ALA A 47 12.72 -16.80 -4.88
CA ALA A 47 13.65 -16.07 -4.00
C ALA A 47 14.88 -16.91 -3.65
N ALA A 48 14.93 -18.18 -4.06
CA ALA A 48 15.96 -19.15 -3.67
C ALA A 48 17.39 -18.73 -4.02
N ASP A 49 17.60 -17.85 -5.02
CA ASP A 49 18.94 -17.49 -5.51
C ASP A 49 19.21 -15.97 -5.57
N GLY A 50 18.34 -15.10 -5.02
CA GLY A 50 18.31 -13.67 -5.39
C GLY A 50 18.21 -12.65 -4.25
N SER A 51 18.64 -11.42 -4.54
CA SER A 51 18.46 -10.26 -3.64
C SER A 51 17.02 -9.71 -3.72
N ILE A 52 16.57 -9.01 -2.68
CA ILE A 52 15.25 -8.37 -2.60
C ILE A 52 15.47 -6.88 -2.35
N ALA A 53 14.71 -6.03 -3.06
CA ALA A 53 14.59 -4.61 -2.78
C ALA A 53 13.12 -4.25 -2.58
N VAL A 54 12.78 -3.69 -1.42
CA VAL A 54 11.40 -3.31 -1.06
C VAL A 54 11.27 -1.80 -1.04
N TYR A 55 10.29 -1.31 -1.80
CA TYR A 55 9.93 0.10 -1.94
C TYR A 55 8.54 0.34 -1.36
N ALA A 56 8.27 1.57 -0.89
CA ALA A 56 6.99 1.96 -0.33
C ALA A 56 6.51 3.31 -0.84
N ILE A 57 5.20 3.42 -1.08
CA ILE A 57 4.50 4.65 -1.44
C ILE A 57 3.04 4.60 -1.00
N SER A 58 2.41 5.76 -0.87
CA SER A 58 0.98 5.89 -0.59
C SER A 58 0.37 7.12 -1.24
N ASP A 59 -0.96 7.23 -1.18
CA ASP A 59 -1.70 8.44 -1.50
C ASP A 59 -1.38 8.94 -2.92
N LEU A 60 -1.43 8.02 -3.90
CA LEU A 60 -1.10 8.30 -5.30
C LEU A 60 -2.11 9.26 -5.93
N HIS A 61 -3.39 9.17 -5.56
CA HIS A 61 -4.46 10.05 -6.04
C HIS A 61 -4.42 10.32 -7.56
N THR A 62 -4.40 9.25 -8.36
CA THR A 62 -4.28 9.30 -9.83
C THR A 62 -5.52 9.86 -10.53
N ASP A 63 -6.57 10.18 -9.75
CA ASP A 63 -7.64 11.11 -10.13
C ASP A 63 -7.10 12.46 -10.62
N HIS A 64 -5.94 12.88 -10.09
CA HIS A 64 -5.22 14.04 -10.59
C HIS A 64 -4.36 13.67 -11.81
N PRO A 65 -4.57 14.30 -12.99
CA PRO A 65 -3.79 13.99 -14.19
C PRO A 65 -2.28 14.17 -14.02
N ALA A 66 -1.83 15.07 -13.14
CA ALA A 66 -0.42 15.23 -12.83
C ALA A 66 0.16 14.00 -12.12
N ASN A 67 -0.58 13.40 -11.17
CA ASN A 67 -0.14 12.21 -10.47
C ASN A 67 -0.19 10.98 -11.38
N LEU A 68 -1.19 10.86 -12.26
CA LEU A 68 -1.21 9.79 -13.26
C LEU A 68 -0.01 9.90 -14.22
N ARG A 69 0.31 11.10 -14.73
CA ARG A 69 1.49 11.31 -15.58
C ARG A 69 2.79 10.98 -14.86
N TRP A 70 2.90 11.34 -13.58
CA TRP A 70 4.04 10.95 -12.76
C TRP A 70 4.16 9.41 -12.68
N LEU A 71 3.05 8.72 -12.45
CA LEU A 71 3.01 7.26 -12.39
C LEU A 71 3.35 6.59 -13.73
N GLU A 72 2.97 7.19 -14.86
CA GLU A 72 3.33 6.70 -16.20
C GLU A 72 4.84 6.76 -16.48
N GLY A 73 5.54 7.69 -15.84
CA GLY A 73 7.00 7.80 -15.90
C GLY A 73 7.71 6.98 -14.83
N LEU A 74 6.98 6.28 -13.95
CA LEU A 74 7.59 5.60 -12.81
C LEU A 74 8.31 4.32 -13.23
N ALA A 75 9.62 4.32 -13.02
CA ALA A 75 10.45 3.11 -13.01
C ALA A 75 10.96 2.86 -11.58
N PRO A 76 11.29 1.61 -11.21
CA PRO A 76 12.11 1.39 -10.03
C PRO A 76 13.39 2.22 -10.17
N PRO A 77 13.84 2.89 -9.09
CA PRO A 77 15.16 3.51 -9.09
C PRO A 77 16.23 2.51 -9.56
N PRO A 78 17.28 2.96 -10.27
CA PRO A 78 18.33 2.05 -10.75
C PRO A 78 18.89 1.20 -9.61
N TRP A 79 18.56 -0.09 -9.60
CA TRP A 79 19.19 -1.03 -8.69
C TRP A 79 20.59 -1.32 -9.19
N ARG A 80 21.58 -0.95 -8.40
CA ARG A 80 22.98 -1.21 -8.72
C ARG A 80 23.52 -2.49 -8.12
N GLY A 81 22.77 -3.24 -7.31
CA GLY A 81 23.23 -4.52 -6.73
C GLY A 81 23.24 -5.69 -7.72
N PRO A 82 23.22 -6.95 -7.25
CA PRO A 82 23.24 -8.11 -8.13
C PRO A 82 22.15 -8.03 -9.21
N ALA A 83 22.50 -8.37 -10.45
CA ALA A 83 21.60 -8.27 -11.60
C ALA A 83 20.31 -9.08 -11.40
N ALA A 84 20.39 -10.20 -10.67
CA ALA A 84 19.23 -10.98 -10.25
C ALA A 84 18.71 -10.50 -8.89
N HIS A 85 17.66 -9.68 -8.91
CA HIS A 85 16.93 -9.25 -7.72
C HIS A 85 15.43 -9.14 -7.99
N THR A 86 14.64 -9.16 -6.92
CA THR A 86 13.18 -8.93 -6.97
C THR A 86 12.86 -7.53 -6.43
N ASN A 87 12.25 -6.68 -7.26
CA ASN A 87 11.72 -5.39 -6.84
C ASN A 87 10.29 -5.55 -6.33
N VAL A 88 10.07 -5.21 -5.06
CA VAL A 88 8.78 -5.29 -4.39
C VAL A 88 8.29 -3.88 -4.10
N LEU A 89 7.09 -3.52 -4.55
CA LEU A 89 6.46 -2.24 -4.20
C LEU A 89 5.29 -2.43 -3.24
N LEU A 90 5.30 -1.70 -2.13
CA LEU A 90 4.20 -1.56 -1.20
C LEU A 90 3.40 -0.30 -1.53
N VAL A 91 2.09 -0.45 -1.71
CA VAL A 91 1.17 0.67 -1.98
C VAL A 91 0.16 0.76 -0.84
N ALA A 92 0.37 1.72 0.06
CA ALA A 92 -0.43 1.90 1.28
C ALA A 92 -1.71 2.73 1.03
N GLY A 93 -2.54 2.28 0.09
CA GLY A 93 -3.88 2.85 -0.17
C GLY A 93 -3.90 4.18 -0.92
N ASP A 94 -5.13 4.60 -1.22
CA ASP A 94 -5.48 5.87 -1.89
C ASP A 94 -4.81 6.04 -3.26
N ILE A 95 -5.07 5.08 -4.13
CA ILE A 95 -4.75 5.18 -5.55
C ILE A 95 -5.73 6.13 -6.24
N SER A 96 -7.02 5.84 -6.15
CA SER A 96 -8.08 6.60 -6.81
C SER A 96 -9.45 6.11 -6.30
N HIS A 97 -10.48 6.94 -6.45
CA HIS A 97 -11.86 6.49 -6.23
C HIS A 97 -12.49 5.82 -7.47
N ASP A 98 -11.93 6.00 -8.66
CA ASP A 98 -12.42 5.42 -9.93
C ASP A 98 -11.79 4.05 -10.20
N LEU A 99 -12.59 3.01 -10.45
CA LEU A 99 -12.06 1.66 -10.67
C LEU A 99 -11.19 1.54 -11.93
N GLY A 100 -11.48 2.32 -12.98
CA GLY A 100 -10.70 2.35 -14.21
C GLY A 100 -9.30 2.92 -13.98
N LEU A 101 -9.20 4.00 -13.22
CA LEU A 101 -7.93 4.59 -12.82
C LEU A 101 -7.16 3.70 -11.85
N ILE A 102 -7.82 3.03 -10.89
CA ILE A 102 -7.18 2.01 -10.04
C ILE A 102 -6.56 0.92 -10.93
N ARG A 103 -7.32 0.38 -11.90
CA ARG A 103 -6.82 -0.64 -12.85
C ARG A 103 -5.60 -0.15 -13.62
N ARG A 104 -5.70 1.02 -14.23
CA ARG A 104 -4.59 1.62 -15.00
C ARG A 104 -3.35 1.80 -14.14
N SER A 105 -3.53 2.29 -12.92
CA SER A 105 -2.43 2.54 -11.98
C SER A 105 -1.75 1.23 -11.56
N LEU A 106 -2.52 0.22 -11.16
CA LEU A 106 -1.99 -1.09 -10.79
C LEU A 106 -1.29 -1.80 -11.96
N GLN A 107 -1.78 -1.62 -13.20
CA GLN A 107 -1.10 -2.13 -14.40
C GLN A 107 0.25 -1.46 -14.64
N LEU A 108 0.33 -0.13 -14.49
CA LEU A 108 1.60 0.60 -14.58
C LEU A 108 2.59 0.12 -13.52
N LEU A 109 2.13 -0.02 -12.27
CA LEU A 109 2.97 -0.51 -11.18
C LEU A 109 3.45 -1.95 -11.41
N ARG A 110 2.59 -2.85 -11.91
CA ARG A 110 2.98 -4.23 -12.24
C ARG A 110 3.89 -4.32 -13.46
N ALA A 111 3.88 -3.34 -14.36
CA ALA A 111 4.85 -3.27 -15.45
C ALA A 111 6.25 -2.87 -14.95
N SER A 112 6.32 -2.09 -13.87
CA SER A 112 7.57 -1.55 -13.32
C SER A 112 8.19 -2.41 -12.22
N TYR A 113 7.41 -3.10 -11.40
CA TYR A 113 7.89 -3.88 -10.24
C TYR A 113 7.56 -5.36 -10.37
N ASP A 114 8.44 -6.25 -9.89
CA ASP A 114 8.25 -7.71 -9.96
C ASP A 114 7.09 -8.20 -9.09
N ARG A 115 6.94 -7.60 -7.90
CA ARG A 115 5.81 -7.82 -6.99
C ARG A 115 5.24 -6.47 -6.57
N VAL A 116 3.91 -6.39 -6.48
CA VAL A 116 3.20 -5.23 -5.94
C VAL A 116 2.26 -5.74 -4.86
N LEU A 117 2.40 -5.22 -3.65
CA LEU A 117 1.48 -5.45 -2.55
C LEU A 117 0.65 -4.19 -2.32
N PHE A 118 -0.66 -4.36 -2.11
CA PHE A 118 -1.61 -3.27 -2.00
C PHE A 118 -2.59 -3.49 -0.84
N VAL A 119 -2.95 -2.40 -0.17
CA VAL A 119 -4.07 -2.33 0.76
C VAL A 119 -5.00 -1.20 0.33
N ALA A 120 -6.30 -1.45 0.32
CA ALA A 120 -7.29 -0.40 0.03
C ALA A 120 -7.29 0.67 1.13
N GLY A 121 -7.30 1.94 0.71
CA GLY A 121 -7.57 3.10 1.54
C GLY A 121 -9.04 3.49 1.53
N ASN A 122 -9.32 4.73 1.96
CA ASN A 122 -10.70 5.21 1.99
C ASN A 122 -11.24 5.50 0.59
N HIS A 123 -10.41 6.03 -0.32
CA HIS A 123 -10.83 6.34 -1.69
C HIS A 123 -11.31 5.10 -2.45
N GLU A 124 -10.68 3.94 -2.20
CA GLU A 124 -11.11 2.68 -2.79
C GLU A 124 -12.49 2.20 -2.31
N CYS A 125 -13.04 2.77 -1.23
CA CYS A 125 -14.38 2.48 -0.73
C CYS A 125 -15.42 3.55 -1.13
N TRP A 126 -14.98 4.69 -1.68
CA TRP A 126 -15.87 5.77 -2.07
C TRP A 126 -16.72 5.40 -3.29
N ARG A 127 -17.99 5.80 -3.25
CA ARG A 127 -18.92 5.64 -4.37
C ARG A 127 -19.07 6.97 -5.07
N HIS A 128 -18.64 7.05 -6.32
CA HIS A 128 -18.89 8.21 -7.16
C HIS A 128 -19.79 7.84 -8.33
N THR A 129 -20.72 8.73 -8.70
CA THR A 129 -21.63 8.51 -9.84
C THR A 129 -20.91 8.41 -11.18
N ASN A 130 -19.69 8.95 -11.24
CA ASN A 130 -18.81 8.92 -12.41
C ASN A 130 -17.80 7.77 -12.35
N ASP A 131 -17.79 6.98 -11.28
CA ASP A 131 -16.98 5.77 -11.20
C ASP A 131 -17.35 4.88 -12.40
N HIS A 132 -16.37 4.57 -13.24
CA HIS A 132 -16.57 3.79 -14.46
C HIS A 132 -16.62 2.27 -14.20
N THR A 133 -16.86 1.87 -12.94
CA THR A 133 -16.92 0.49 -12.44
C THR A 133 -17.70 -0.44 -13.37
N LEU A 134 -18.79 0.03 -13.98
CA LEU A 134 -19.71 -0.82 -14.74
C LEU A 134 -19.66 -0.65 -16.26
N ARG A 135 -18.80 0.20 -16.82
CA ARG A 135 -18.71 0.28 -18.30
C ARG A 135 -18.09 -0.97 -18.95
N ASN A 136 -17.33 -1.77 -18.19
CA ASN A 136 -16.52 -2.87 -18.75
C ASN A 136 -16.70 -4.25 -18.08
N VAL A 137 -17.50 -4.41 -17.03
CA VAL A 137 -17.62 -5.71 -16.31
C VAL A 137 -18.69 -6.62 -16.94
N ALA A 138 -19.66 -6.07 -17.68
CA ALA A 138 -20.69 -6.86 -18.37
C ALA A 138 -20.15 -7.76 -19.51
N ALA A 139 -18.89 -7.57 -19.94
CA ALA A 139 -18.26 -8.42 -20.96
C ALA A 139 -17.65 -9.72 -20.39
N ALA A 140 -17.45 -9.83 -19.07
CA ALA A 140 -16.66 -10.91 -18.46
C ALA A 140 -17.47 -12.11 -17.93
N HIS A 141 -18.81 -12.04 -17.89
CA HIS A 141 -19.66 -13.09 -17.30
C HIS A 141 -20.53 -13.88 -18.30
N ALA A 142 -20.37 -13.70 -19.60
CA ALA A 142 -20.95 -14.62 -20.59
C ALA A 142 -19.96 -15.76 -20.89
N SER A 143 -20.13 -16.92 -20.25
CA SER A 143 -19.41 -18.16 -20.57
C SER A 143 -20.06 -18.93 -21.75
N PRO A 144 -19.57 -20.10 -22.18
CA PRO A 144 -18.79 -20.28 -23.41
C PRO A 144 -19.55 -21.14 -24.44
N GLY A 145 -19.58 -20.73 -25.71
CA GLY A 145 -20.14 -21.57 -26.75
C GLY A 145 -19.97 -21.02 -28.16
N SER A 146 -19.43 -21.89 -29.02
CA SER A 146 -19.54 -21.87 -30.49
C SER A 146 -18.49 -21.11 -31.31
N THR A 147 -17.49 -21.90 -31.74
CA THR A 147 -17.00 -22.06 -33.13
C THR A 147 -16.75 -20.86 -34.04
N CYS A 148 -15.46 -20.72 -34.42
CA CYS A 148 -14.89 -20.39 -35.73
C CYS A 148 -15.84 -19.87 -36.84
N GLY A 149 -15.59 -18.64 -37.29
CA GLY A 149 -16.11 -18.07 -38.54
C GLY A 149 -15.32 -16.81 -38.92
N SER A 150 -14.96 -16.70 -40.19
CA SER A 150 -14.00 -15.78 -40.80
C SER A 150 -14.36 -14.28 -40.77
N ALA A 151 -13.31 -13.47 -40.87
CA ALA A 151 -13.27 -12.00 -40.85
C ALA A 151 -14.09 -11.26 -41.93
N GLY A 152 -14.60 -10.09 -41.54
CA GLY A 152 -15.05 -8.98 -42.40
C GLY A 152 -15.30 -7.73 -41.53
N PRO A 153 -15.05 -6.49 -42.00
CA PRO A 153 -15.17 -5.30 -41.16
C PRO A 153 -16.65 -4.86 -41.09
N THR A 154 -17.28 -5.09 -39.94
CA THR A 154 -18.65 -4.62 -39.70
C THR A 154 -18.64 -3.33 -38.89
N VAL A 155 -19.13 -2.28 -39.52
CA VAL A 155 -19.45 -0.97 -38.93
C VAL A 155 -20.30 -1.18 -37.67
N LEU A 156 -19.82 -0.66 -36.53
CA LEU A 156 -20.55 -0.70 -35.25
C LEU A 156 -21.85 0.12 -35.37
N PRO A 157 -23.02 -0.43 -35.00
CA PRO A 157 -24.24 0.36 -34.96
C PRO A 157 -24.20 1.34 -33.79
N GLN A 158 -24.49 2.61 -34.07
CA GLN A 158 -24.79 3.60 -33.03
C GLN A 158 -26.09 3.18 -32.33
N VAL A 159 -25.97 2.72 -31.08
CA VAL A 159 -27.11 2.54 -30.20
C VAL A 159 -27.46 3.91 -29.61
N LYS A 160 -28.68 4.37 -29.90
CA LYS A 160 -29.27 5.57 -29.29
C LYS A 160 -29.36 5.36 -27.78
N GLY A 161 -28.85 6.33 -27.03
CA GLY A 161 -28.79 6.28 -25.58
C GLY A 161 -30.18 6.35 -24.95
N ASP A 162 -30.45 5.38 -24.09
CA ASP A 162 -31.39 5.55 -22.99
C ASP A 162 -30.64 6.20 -21.82
N GLU A 163 -31.16 7.32 -21.34
CA GLU A 163 -30.72 7.98 -20.11
C GLU A 163 -31.00 7.06 -18.90
N GLN A 164 -30.11 7.12 -17.88
CA GLN A 164 -30.13 6.38 -16.60
C GLN A 164 -29.67 4.89 -16.56
N GLN A 165 -28.36 4.66 -16.72
CA GLN A 165 -27.62 3.71 -15.86
C GLN A 165 -26.33 4.38 -15.35
N ARG A 166 -26.36 4.88 -14.11
CA ARG A 166 -25.19 5.51 -13.46
C ARG A 166 -24.20 4.41 -13.04
N GLY A 167 -23.00 4.45 -13.60
CA GLY A 167 -22.06 3.30 -13.69
C GLY A 167 -21.22 2.94 -12.46
N GLY A 168 -21.66 3.25 -11.24
CA GLY A 168 -20.91 2.99 -10.00
C GLY A 168 -21.30 1.68 -9.28
N ALA A 169 -20.46 1.20 -8.37
CA ALA A 169 -20.78 0.06 -7.49
C ALA A 169 -22.08 0.28 -6.66
N ALA A 170 -22.78 -0.83 -6.36
CA ALA A 170 -24.06 -0.81 -5.64
C ALA A 170 -23.95 -0.24 -4.21
N ASP A 171 -22.82 -0.46 -3.55
CA ASP A 171 -22.47 0.03 -2.23
C ASP A 171 -20.93 -0.03 -2.06
N SER A 172 -20.42 0.42 -0.91
CA SER A 172 -18.99 0.48 -0.61
C SER A 172 -18.37 -0.89 -0.34
N VAL A 173 -19.15 -1.91 0.06
CA VAL A 173 -18.67 -3.29 0.19
C VAL A 173 -18.45 -3.89 -1.19
N ALA A 174 -19.44 -3.77 -2.08
CA ALA A 174 -19.32 -4.21 -3.47
C ALA A 174 -18.17 -3.50 -4.21
N LYS A 175 -17.92 -2.23 -3.90
CA LYS A 175 -16.76 -1.48 -4.43
C LYS A 175 -15.44 -2.09 -3.93
N LEU A 176 -15.29 -2.33 -2.63
CA LEU A 176 -14.09 -2.93 -2.05
C LEU A 176 -13.84 -4.35 -2.61
N GLU A 177 -14.89 -5.15 -2.77
CA GLU A 177 -14.81 -6.47 -3.41
C GLU A 177 -14.35 -6.39 -4.86
N ALA A 178 -14.86 -5.42 -5.63
CA ALA A 178 -14.43 -5.18 -7.00
C ALA A 178 -12.95 -4.78 -7.08
N VAL A 179 -12.46 -3.96 -6.14
CA VAL A 179 -11.04 -3.61 -6.04
C VAL A 179 -10.18 -4.84 -5.71
N HIS A 180 -10.59 -5.69 -4.76
CA HIS A 180 -9.88 -6.93 -4.46
C HIS A 180 -9.91 -7.92 -5.63
N ALA A 181 -11.03 -8.03 -6.35
CA ALA A 181 -11.13 -8.86 -7.55
C ALA A 181 -10.17 -8.38 -8.66
N LEU A 182 -10.10 -7.06 -8.86
CA LEU A 182 -9.14 -6.44 -9.78
C LEU A 182 -7.69 -6.74 -9.37
N CYS A 183 -7.36 -6.66 -8.08
CA CYS A 183 -6.03 -7.01 -7.60
C CYS A 183 -5.66 -8.46 -7.92
N ARG A 184 -6.59 -9.41 -7.71
CA ARG A 184 -6.39 -10.82 -8.07
C ARG A 184 -6.17 -11.00 -9.57
N GLU A 185 -6.96 -10.33 -10.40
CA GLU A 185 -6.81 -10.36 -11.86
C GLU A 185 -5.41 -9.87 -12.30
N LEU A 186 -4.93 -8.77 -11.71
CA LEU A 186 -3.64 -8.16 -12.04
C LEU A 186 -2.44 -8.77 -11.31
N ARG A 187 -2.66 -9.81 -10.48
CA ARG A 187 -1.64 -10.42 -9.61
C ARG A 187 -0.94 -9.38 -8.71
N VAL A 188 -1.75 -8.53 -8.09
CA VAL A 188 -1.37 -7.63 -7.01
C VAL A 188 -1.74 -8.30 -5.70
N ASP A 189 -0.75 -8.54 -4.85
CA ASP A 189 -0.91 -9.25 -3.58
C ASP A 189 -1.62 -8.34 -2.57
N THR A 190 -2.66 -8.83 -1.90
CA THR A 190 -3.39 -8.08 -0.86
C THR A 190 -3.43 -8.84 0.47
N GLN A 191 -2.58 -9.85 0.61
CA GLN A 191 -2.46 -10.71 1.79
C GLN A 191 -0.98 -10.84 2.19
N PRO A 192 -0.68 -11.32 3.41
CA PRO A 192 0.69 -11.55 3.81
C PRO A 192 1.46 -12.41 2.81
N LEU A 193 2.70 -12.00 2.52
CA LEU A 193 3.61 -12.66 1.59
C LEU A 193 4.94 -12.90 2.29
N ARG A 194 5.47 -14.12 2.14
CA ARG A 194 6.81 -14.47 2.59
C ARG A 194 7.77 -14.51 1.41
N LEU A 195 8.93 -13.87 1.56
CA LEU A 195 10.05 -13.91 0.62
C LEU A 195 11.33 -14.23 1.40
N GLY A 196 11.76 -15.49 1.38
CA GLY A 196 12.89 -15.95 2.21
C GLY A 196 12.59 -15.80 3.71
N ARG A 197 13.37 -14.97 4.41
CA ARG A 197 13.16 -14.63 5.83
C ARG A 197 12.42 -13.31 6.06
N LEU A 198 11.96 -12.65 4.98
CA LEU A 198 11.11 -11.46 5.07
C LEU A 198 9.63 -11.85 4.96
N TRP A 199 8.83 -11.40 5.92
CA TRP A 199 7.38 -11.31 5.81
C TRP A 199 6.96 -9.88 5.51
N ILE A 200 6.02 -9.73 4.57
CA ILE A 200 5.36 -8.47 4.26
C ILE A 200 3.86 -8.65 4.48
N ALA A 201 3.27 -7.84 5.36
CA ALA A 201 1.88 -7.97 5.80
C ALA A 201 1.04 -6.73 5.45
N PRO A 202 0.26 -6.76 4.35
CA PRO A 202 -0.81 -5.79 4.10
C PRO A 202 -1.90 -5.93 5.17
N VAL A 203 -2.24 -4.83 5.85
CA VAL A 203 -3.22 -4.79 6.92
C VAL A 203 -4.41 -3.93 6.52
N LEU A 204 -5.49 -4.58 6.07
CA LEU A 204 -6.73 -3.89 5.78
C LEU A 204 -7.32 -3.33 7.08
N SER A 205 -7.67 -2.05 7.08
CA SER A 205 -8.15 -1.37 8.27
C SER A 205 -9.12 -0.26 7.89
N TRP A 206 -9.87 0.21 8.88
CA TRP A 206 -10.71 1.39 8.78
C TRP A 206 -10.63 2.21 10.06
N HIS A 207 -11.10 3.45 10.00
CA HIS A 207 -11.05 4.38 11.12
C HIS A 207 -12.31 4.34 11.99
N HIS A 208 -12.21 4.80 13.24
CA HIS A 208 -13.39 5.15 14.06
C HIS A 208 -13.19 6.45 14.81
N LYS A 209 -14.28 7.18 15.07
CA LYS A 209 -14.22 8.54 15.62
C LYS A 209 -13.70 8.61 17.05
N ASP A 210 -13.94 7.56 17.84
CA ASP A 210 -13.50 7.48 19.23
C ASP A 210 -12.00 7.21 19.38
N TRP A 211 -11.28 7.00 18.27
CA TRP A 211 -9.83 6.84 18.27
C TRP A 211 -9.13 8.15 18.64
N ASP A 212 -9.74 9.28 18.30
CA ASP A 212 -9.32 10.62 18.71
C ASP A 212 -9.50 10.81 20.21
N LYS A 213 -8.39 10.72 20.97
CA LYS A 213 -8.39 10.93 22.42
C LYS A 213 -8.16 12.39 22.83
N GLU A 214 -7.94 13.29 21.87
CA GLU A 214 -7.73 14.70 22.17
C GLU A 214 -9.09 15.41 22.37
N PRO A 215 -9.18 16.42 23.24
CA PRO A 215 -10.41 17.19 23.38
C PRO A 215 -10.77 17.89 22.07
N ASP A 216 -12.06 18.10 21.83
CA ASP A 216 -12.51 18.87 20.67
C ASP A 216 -12.19 20.36 20.85
N ILE A 217 -11.89 21.03 19.74
CA ILE A 217 -11.51 22.44 19.75
C ILE A 217 -12.78 23.30 19.70
N PRO A 218 -13.02 24.20 20.67
CA PRO A 218 -14.19 25.07 20.66
C PRO A 218 -14.33 25.87 19.35
N GLY A 219 -15.55 25.94 18.82
CA GLY A 219 -15.85 26.65 17.56
C GLY A 219 -15.43 25.91 16.28
N VAL A 220 -14.91 24.69 16.37
CA VAL A 220 -14.63 23.84 15.21
C VAL A 220 -15.80 22.88 14.99
N PRO A 221 -16.38 22.81 13.78
CA PRO A 221 -17.41 21.83 13.47
C PRO A 221 -16.93 20.41 13.77
N GLY A 222 -17.80 19.58 14.37
CA GLY A 222 -17.50 18.17 14.63
C GLY A 222 -17.41 17.34 13.34
N ALA A 223 -17.03 16.07 13.49
CA ALA A 223 -16.99 15.13 12.37
C ALA A 223 -18.40 14.74 11.93
N THR A 224 -18.80 15.20 10.75
CA THR A 224 -20.10 14.99 10.11
C THR A 224 -19.93 14.68 8.62
N PRO A 225 -20.97 14.23 7.90
CA PRO A 225 -20.93 14.05 6.45
C PRO A 225 -20.54 15.30 5.65
N LEU A 226 -20.71 16.49 6.23
CA LEU A 226 -20.32 17.77 5.62
C LEU A 226 -18.82 18.07 5.76
N THR A 227 -18.15 17.45 6.73
CA THR A 227 -16.74 17.70 7.03
C THR A 227 -15.84 16.52 6.66
N ILE A 228 -16.31 15.30 6.82
CA ILE A 228 -15.56 14.07 6.54
C ILE A 228 -16.10 13.46 5.26
N SER A 229 -15.30 13.46 4.20
CA SER A 229 -15.69 12.92 2.90
C SER A 229 -16.09 11.45 2.96
N ASP A 230 -15.42 10.64 3.79
CA ASP A 230 -15.75 9.22 3.94
C ASP A 230 -17.21 8.99 4.37
N TYR A 231 -17.76 9.89 5.18
CA TYR A 231 -19.12 9.77 5.69
C TYR A 231 -20.17 10.08 4.63
N SER A 232 -19.85 10.89 3.62
CA SER A 232 -20.76 11.21 2.53
C SER A 232 -20.52 10.36 1.28
N ALA A 233 -19.27 9.94 1.04
CA ALA A 233 -18.88 9.19 -0.14
C ALA A 233 -19.07 7.67 0.01
N CYS A 234 -19.03 7.14 1.24
CA CYS A 234 -19.32 5.73 1.47
C CYS A 234 -20.82 5.48 1.67
N THR A 235 -21.30 4.36 1.15
CA THR A 235 -22.62 3.82 1.47
C THR A 235 -22.45 2.36 1.85
N TRP A 236 -22.65 2.04 3.12
CA TRP A 236 -22.53 0.67 3.61
C TRP A 236 -23.88 -0.04 3.53
N PRO A 237 -23.93 -1.32 3.13
CA PRO A 237 -25.13 -2.14 3.26
C PRO A 237 -25.65 -2.13 4.70
N SER A 238 -26.96 -2.21 4.88
CA SER A 238 -27.61 -2.16 6.20
C SER A 238 -27.18 -3.30 7.14
N GLU A 239 -26.82 -4.43 6.56
CA GLU A 239 -26.33 -5.65 7.19
C GLU A 239 -24.85 -5.56 7.59
N THR A 240 -24.11 -4.58 7.06
CA THR A 240 -22.72 -4.36 7.46
C THR A 240 -22.69 -3.80 8.88
N VAL A 241 -21.91 -4.45 9.73
CA VAL A 241 -21.78 -4.05 11.13
C VAL A 241 -21.23 -2.62 11.22
N GLY A 242 -21.92 -1.76 11.97
CA GLY A 242 -21.55 -0.35 12.11
C GLY A 242 -22.03 0.57 10.98
N ALA A 243 -22.75 0.07 9.97
CA ALA A 243 -23.22 0.86 8.82
C ALA A 243 -24.15 2.02 9.20
N SER A 244 -24.88 1.91 10.30
CA SER A 244 -25.88 2.90 10.74
C SER A 244 -25.30 4.15 11.39
N SER A 245 -23.99 4.19 11.67
CA SER A 245 -23.34 5.33 12.31
C SER A 245 -22.03 5.70 11.63
N HIS A 246 -21.88 6.99 11.35
CA HIS A 246 -20.61 7.53 10.86
C HIS A 246 -19.49 7.39 11.91
N GLY A 247 -18.34 6.91 11.45
CA GLY A 247 -17.17 6.68 12.31
C GLY A 247 -17.41 5.63 13.40
N ALA A 248 -18.31 4.67 13.16
CA ALA A 248 -18.61 3.58 14.08
C ALA A 248 -17.36 2.74 14.40
N ARG A 249 -17.20 2.42 15.68
CA ARG A 249 -16.12 1.52 16.15
C ARG A 249 -16.28 0.13 15.55
N GLU A 250 -17.51 -0.33 15.39
CA GLU A 250 -17.84 -1.64 14.89
C GLU A 250 -17.51 -1.81 13.40
N LEU A 251 -17.60 -0.72 12.62
CA LEU A 251 -17.17 -0.75 11.21
C LEU A 251 -15.64 -0.93 11.11
N ALA A 252 -14.87 -0.26 11.98
CA ALA A 252 -13.43 -0.47 12.07
C ALA A 252 -13.08 -1.90 12.52
N ALA A 253 -13.84 -2.46 13.46
CA ALA A 253 -13.70 -3.85 13.88
C ALA A 253 -13.98 -4.84 12.73
N TRP A 254 -15.02 -4.55 11.94
CA TRP A 254 -15.39 -5.37 10.78
C TRP A 254 -14.27 -5.38 9.74
N PHE A 255 -13.70 -4.22 9.40
CA PHE A 255 -12.53 -4.15 8.50
C PHE A 255 -11.32 -4.93 9.02
N ASP A 256 -11.02 -4.84 10.32
CA ASP A 256 -9.93 -5.61 10.91
C ASP A 256 -10.17 -7.12 10.78
N ALA A 257 -11.39 -7.58 11.05
CA ALA A 257 -11.78 -8.98 10.95
C ALA A 257 -11.66 -9.54 9.52
N LEU A 258 -11.79 -8.70 8.48
CA LEU A 258 -11.60 -9.13 7.08
C LEU A 258 -10.19 -9.63 6.78
N ASN A 259 -9.18 -9.27 7.58
CA ASN A 259 -7.84 -9.83 7.43
C ASN A 259 -7.80 -11.33 7.71
N GLU A 260 -8.69 -11.82 8.58
CA GLU A 260 -8.71 -13.21 9.04
C GLU A 260 -10.08 -13.87 8.75
N ALA A 261 -10.80 -13.36 7.74
CA ALA A 261 -12.09 -13.88 7.32
C ALA A 261 -11.98 -15.38 6.93
N PRO A 262 -12.71 -16.29 7.60
CA PRO A 262 -12.57 -17.73 7.38
C PRO A 262 -12.76 -18.15 5.92
N GLY A 263 -11.96 -19.12 5.46
CA GLY A 263 -12.06 -19.66 4.11
C GLY A 263 -11.44 -18.79 3.01
N THR A 264 -10.79 -17.67 3.36
CA THR A 264 -10.09 -16.82 2.40
C THR A 264 -8.60 -17.14 2.33
N GLU A 265 -7.97 -16.90 1.17
CA GLU A 265 -6.50 -16.97 1.02
C GLU A 265 -5.79 -16.02 1.99
N ARG A 266 -6.40 -14.85 2.23
CA ARG A 266 -5.89 -13.85 3.16
C ARG A 266 -5.79 -14.39 4.58
N ALA A 267 -6.85 -15.04 5.08
CA ALA A 267 -6.84 -15.63 6.41
C ALA A 267 -5.82 -16.77 6.55
N ALA A 268 -5.64 -17.59 5.50
CA ALA A 268 -4.62 -18.64 5.50
C ALA A 268 -3.21 -18.03 5.63
N ALA A 269 -2.91 -16.99 4.85
CA ALA A 269 -1.62 -16.29 4.90
C ALA A 269 -1.35 -15.62 6.27
N TRP A 270 -2.38 -14.98 6.87
CA TRP A 270 -2.28 -14.46 8.24
C TRP A 270 -2.04 -15.56 9.27
N GLY A 271 -2.70 -16.71 9.13
CA GLY A 271 -2.48 -17.87 9.99
C GLY A 271 -1.03 -18.37 9.98
N GLU A 272 -0.39 -18.40 8.80
CA GLU A 272 1.03 -18.76 8.69
C GLU A 272 1.94 -17.70 9.30
N LEU A 273 1.70 -16.41 9.03
CA LEU A 273 2.44 -15.32 9.64
C LEU A 273 2.37 -15.37 11.17
N TRP A 274 1.20 -15.64 11.76
CA TRP A 274 1.05 -15.73 13.20
C TRP A 274 1.83 -16.88 13.82
N LYS A 275 1.92 -18.03 13.14
CA LYS A 275 2.76 -19.15 13.61
C LYS A 275 4.24 -18.75 13.66
N CYS A 276 4.71 -18.01 12.67
CA CYS A 276 6.08 -17.51 12.63
C CYS A 276 6.33 -16.43 13.69
N ALA A 277 5.46 -15.43 13.80
CA ALA A 277 5.61 -14.30 14.72
C ALA A 277 5.59 -14.73 16.20
N CYS A 278 4.69 -15.66 16.57
CA CYS A 278 4.60 -16.16 17.95
C CYS A 278 5.78 -17.06 18.36
N SER A 279 6.50 -17.65 17.39
CA SER A 279 7.62 -18.56 17.68
C SER A 279 8.96 -17.85 17.92
N GLY A 280 9.06 -16.54 17.61
CA GLY A 280 10.26 -15.71 17.78
C GLY A 280 10.25 -14.77 19.00
N GLY A 281 9.13 -14.66 19.70
CA GLY A 281 8.99 -13.81 20.89
C GLY A 281 9.42 -14.53 22.17
N GLY A 282 10.59 -14.16 22.70
CA GLY A 282 10.97 -14.49 24.08
C GLY A 282 9.85 -14.09 25.04
N GLY A 283 9.54 -14.99 25.98
CA GLY A 283 8.36 -14.92 26.83
C GLY A 283 8.15 -13.56 27.51
N ILE A 284 6.88 -13.17 27.60
CA ILE A 284 6.43 -12.13 28.51
C ILE A 284 6.68 -12.64 29.93
N GLU A 285 7.77 -12.21 30.56
CA GLU A 285 7.91 -12.29 32.01
C GLU A 285 6.87 -11.35 32.62
N SER A 286 5.87 -11.97 33.24
CA SER A 286 4.96 -11.28 34.15
C SER A 286 5.74 -10.98 35.43
N ASN A 287 6.05 -9.70 35.65
CA ASN A 287 6.52 -9.22 36.94
C ASN A 287 5.34 -9.22 37.93
N ASP A 288 5.13 -10.36 38.58
CA ASP A 288 4.41 -10.42 39.85
C ASP A 288 5.43 -10.32 40.99
N GLU A 289 5.58 -9.11 41.53
CA GLU A 289 6.25 -8.87 42.81
C GLU A 289 5.32 -9.27 43.96
N ASN A 290 5.60 -10.39 44.66
CA ASN A 290 5.83 -10.38 46.11
C ASN A 290 6.14 -11.77 46.71
N GLY A 291 7.21 -11.83 47.52
CA GLY A 291 7.18 -12.55 48.80
C GLY A 291 7.92 -13.89 48.95
N GLY A 292 9.24 -13.83 49.22
CA GLY A 292 9.79 -14.45 50.43
C GLY A 292 10.29 -15.92 50.42
N SER A 293 11.63 -16.02 50.62
CA SER A 293 12.36 -17.00 51.46
C SER A 293 12.84 -18.35 50.87
N SER A 294 14.15 -18.32 50.58
CA SER A 294 15.20 -19.30 50.97
C SER A 294 15.04 -20.78 50.61
N SER A 295 15.97 -21.30 49.78
CA SER A 295 17.05 -22.19 50.26
C SER A 295 17.96 -22.69 49.12
N SER A 296 19.22 -22.86 49.49
CA SER A 296 20.39 -23.28 48.71
C SER A 296 20.26 -24.61 47.98
N ARG A 297 20.82 -24.70 46.75
CA ARG A 297 21.61 -25.86 46.33
C ARG A 297 22.49 -25.59 45.12
N SER A 298 23.80 -25.77 45.34
CA SER A 298 24.87 -25.82 44.37
C SER A 298 24.71 -27.05 43.47
N GLY A 299 24.83 -26.86 42.15
CA GLY A 299 24.76 -27.93 41.15
C GLY A 299 25.46 -27.49 39.86
N ASN A 300 26.75 -27.82 39.77
CA ASN A 300 27.55 -27.70 38.55
C ASN A 300 26.98 -28.67 37.50
N GLY A 301 26.47 -28.14 36.40
CA GLY A 301 25.94 -28.93 35.30
C GLY A 301 26.15 -28.18 33.99
N SER A 302 27.27 -28.45 33.34
CA SER A 302 27.53 -28.06 31.95
C SER A 302 26.58 -28.80 31.03
N SER A 303 25.35 -28.30 30.89
CA SER A 303 24.47 -28.68 29.79
C SER A 303 24.64 -27.66 28.68
N SER A 304 25.52 -27.98 27.74
CA SER A 304 25.52 -27.43 26.39
C SER A 304 24.16 -27.75 25.74
N SER A 305 23.14 -26.95 26.07
CA SER A 305 21.93 -26.87 25.27
C SER A 305 22.34 -26.21 23.96
N ARG A 306 22.48 -27.02 22.92
CA ARG A 306 22.42 -26.55 21.54
C ARG A 306 21.13 -25.74 21.41
N SER A 307 21.26 -24.43 21.55
CA SER A 307 20.25 -23.45 21.16
C SER A 307 19.96 -23.72 19.70
N SER A 308 18.87 -24.43 19.41
CA SER A 308 18.28 -24.46 18.08
C SER A 308 18.08 -22.99 17.71
N SER A 309 18.83 -22.50 16.74
CA SER A 309 18.67 -21.16 16.18
C SER A 309 17.19 -20.97 15.85
N SER A 310 16.47 -20.16 16.63
CA SER A 310 15.14 -19.75 16.24
C SER A 310 15.28 -19.01 14.91
N ASP A 311 14.64 -19.50 13.85
CA ASP A 311 14.59 -18.82 12.58
C ASP A 311 13.87 -17.47 12.78
N SER A 312 14.64 -16.42 13.10
CA SER A 312 14.13 -15.05 13.20
C SER A 312 13.68 -14.58 11.82
N TYR A 313 12.51 -13.95 11.75
CA TYR A 313 11.96 -13.38 10.53
C TYR A 313 11.94 -11.86 10.63
N ASP A 314 12.29 -11.18 9.54
CA ASP A 314 12.03 -9.76 9.38
C ASP A 314 10.56 -9.57 9.03
N ILE A 315 9.87 -8.64 9.70
CA ILE A 315 8.44 -8.37 9.44
C ILE A 315 8.27 -6.90 9.07
N ILE A 316 7.83 -6.68 7.83
CA ILE A 316 7.29 -5.41 7.36
C ILE A 316 5.77 -5.54 7.36
N SER A 317 5.07 -4.54 7.87
CA SER A 317 3.62 -4.44 7.69
C SER A 317 3.27 -3.09 7.09
N PHE A 318 2.08 -2.98 6.51
CA PHE A 318 1.60 -1.68 6.07
C PHE A 318 0.09 -1.59 6.08
N SER A 319 -0.43 -0.40 6.35
CA SER A 319 -1.85 -0.09 6.36
C SER A 319 -2.09 1.27 5.73
N HIS A 320 -3.32 1.58 5.33
CA HIS A 320 -3.62 2.92 4.86
C HIS A 320 -3.74 3.90 6.05
N PHE A 321 -4.49 3.53 7.08
CA PHE A 321 -4.76 4.36 8.25
C PHE A 321 -3.60 4.37 9.27
N LEU A 322 -3.62 5.33 10.18
CA LEU A 322 -2.61 5.48 11.21
C LEU A 322 -2.83 4.45 12.33
N PRO A 323 -1.80 3.70 12.73
CA PRO A 323 -1.94 2.74 13.81
C PRO A 323 -1.89 3.37 15.20
N LEU A 324 -1.26 4.54 15.35
CA LEU A 324 -1.07 5.21 16.65
C LEU A 324 -1.37 6.70 16.52
N GLN A 325 -2.08 7.28 17.50
CA GLN A 325 -2.40 8.71 17.50
C GLN A 325 -1.13 9.59 17.58
N ALA A 326 -0.05 9.07 18.15
CA ALA A 326 1.26 9.71 18.17
C ALA A 326 1.82 10.00 16.75
N LEU A 327 1.34 9.31 15.72
CA LEU A 327 1.75 9.45 14.32
C LEU A 327 0.95 10.50 13.53
N LEU A 328 -0.08 11.11 14.14
CA LEU A 328 -0.85 12.22 13.55
C LEU A 328 -0.47 13.50 14.27
N PRO A 329 -0.07 14.62 13.65
CA PRO A 329 0.16 15.87 14.39
C PRO A 329 -0.98 16.19 15.36
N GLU A 330 -0.68 16.77 16.52
CA GLU A 330 -1.70 17.18 17.49
C GLU A 330 -2.84 17.92 16.80
N LYS A 331 -4.09 17.65 17.22
CA LYS A 331 -5.33 18.13 16.59
C LYS A 331 -5.32 19.64 16.35
N ARG A 332 -4.75 20.39 17.30
CA ARG A 332 -4.60 21.85 17.22
C ARG A 332 -3.67 22.33 16.10
N PHE A 333 -2.74 21.49 15.65
CA PHE A 333 -1.82 21.79 14.56
C PHE A 333 -2.39 21.43 13.19
N LEU A 334 -3.49 20.67 13.15
CA LEU A 334 -4.13 20.28 11.91
C LEU A 334 -4.84 21.47 11.26
N ALA A 335 -4.58 21.65 9.97
CA ALA A 335 -5.34 22.54 9.10
C ALA A 335 -6.85 22.23 9.14
N PHE A 336 -7.18 20.95 9.36
CA PHE A 336 -8.52 20.40 9.45
C PHE A 336 -8.60 19.46 10.66
N PRO A 337 -8.96 19.97 11.86
CA PRO A 337 -8.99 19.18 13.09
C PRO A 337 -9.91 17.94 13.12
N PRO A 338 -11.10 17.94 12.48
CA PRO A 338 -11.96 16.76 12.47
C PRO A 338 -11.31 15.52 11.84
N LEU A 339 -10.23 15.71 11.05
CA LEU A 339 -9.39 14.62 10.55
C LEU A 339 -8.97 13.64 11.65
N ALA A 340 -8.71 14.09 12.88
CA ALA A 340 -8.32 13.20 13.98
C ALA A 340 -9.34 12.08 14.26
N LYS A 341 -10.62 12.30 13.93
CA LYS A 341 -11.71 11.32 14.07
C LYS A 341 -11.86 10.38 12.86
N ALA A 342 -11.01 10.53 11.84
CA ALA A 342 -11.12 9.81 10.58
C ALA A 342 -9.84 9.10 10.12
N VAL A 343 -8.81 9.00 10.98
CA VAL A 343 -7.46 8.60 10.54
C VAL A 343 -6.96 7.25 11.05
N GLY A 344 -7.63 6.61 12.02
CA GLY A 344 -7.07 5.44 12.70
C GLY A 344 -8.08 4.67 13.53
N SER A 345 -7.66 3.51 14.05
CA SER A 345 -8.48 2.66 14.92
C SER A 345 -7.69 1.89 15.96
N ASP A 346 -8.37 1.57 17.07
CA ASP A 346 -7.79 0.78 18.17
C ASP A 346 -7.51 -0.68 17.73
N PHE A 347 -8.26 -1.21 16.76
CA PHE A 347 -8.08 -2.58 16.24
C PHE A 347 -6.78 -2.72 15.44
N LEU A 348 -6.48 -1.75 14.58
CA LEU A 348 -5.21 -1.69 13.87
C LEU A 348 -4.04 -1.60 14.87
N ALA A 349 -4.15 -0.74 15.89
CA ALA A 349 -3.14 -0.60 16.93
C ALA A 349 -2.88 -1.94 17.64
N GLU A 350 -3.94 -2.63 18.06
CA GLU A 350 -3.87 -3.91 18.74
C GLU A 350 -3.25 -5.02 17.88
N ARG A 351 -3.61 -5.08 16.59
CA ARG A 351 -3.02 -6.02 15.63
C ARG A 351 -1.52 -5.80 15.49
N LEU A 352 -1.07 -4.56 15.34
CA LEU A 352 0.36 -4.26 15.23
C LEU A 352 1.12 -4.49 16.54
N ARG A 353 0.48 -4.23 17.69
CA ARG A 353 1.05 -4.53 19.01
C ARG A 353 1.33 -6.02 19.16
N ARG A 354 0.45 -6.88 18.63
CA ARG A 354 0.66 -8.34 18.60
C ARG A 354 1.69 -8.78 17.56
N LEU A 355 1.74 -8.11 16.41
CA LEU A 355 2.65 -8.46 15.31
C LEU A 355 4.10 -7.99 15.55
N GLN A 356 4.29 -6.89 16.27
CA GLN A 356 5.58 -6.24 16.52
C GLN A 356 6.48 -6.17 15.27
N PRO A 357 6.00 -5.57 14.17
CA PRO A 357 6.79 -5.48 12.95
C PRO A 357 8.04 -4.62 13.19
N ALA A 358 9.15 -4.96 12.53
CA ALA A 358 10.35 -4.13 12.55
C ALA A 358 10.07 -2.76 11.90
N LEU A 359 9.24 -2.76 10.85
CA LEU A 359 8.79 -1.55 10.15
C LEU A 359 7.30 -1.62 9.79
N HIS A 360 6.57 -0.54 10.04
CA HIS A 360 5.21 -0.33 9.57
C HIS A 360 5.10 0.88 8.65
N VAL A 361 4.64 0.68 7.41
CA VAL A 361 4.31 1.77 6.48
C VAL A 361 2.86 2.18 6.65
N PHE A 362 2.57 3.47 6.73
CA PHE A 362 1.20 4.00 6.82
C PHE A 362 0.99 5.22 5.91
N ALA A 363 -0.25 5.71 5.80
CA ALA A 363 -0.66 6.70 4.81
C ALA A 363 -1.74 7.68 5.34
N HIS A 364 -2.63 8.15 4.47
CA HIS A 364 -3.87 8.88 4.76
C HIS A 364 -3.70 10.33 5.23
N SER A 365 -2.83 10.58 6.21
CA SER A 365 -2.69 11.92 6.81
C SER A 365 -2.02 12.96 5.88
N HIS A 366 -1.38 12.48 4.81
CA HIS A 366 -0.53 13.27 3.91
C HIS A 366 0.53 14.08 4.68
N PHE A 367 1.15 13.46 5.69
CA PHE A 367 2.33 13.97 6.36
C PHE A 367 3.47 12.98 6.19
N ALA A 368 4.63 13.46 5.74
CA ALA A 368 5.83 12.65 5.82
C ALA A 368 6.15 12.37 7.29
N TRP A 369 6.51 11.12 7.57
CA TRP A 369 6.78 10.67 8.92
C TRP A 369 7.86 9.60 8.91
N ASP A 370 8.78 9.69 9.86
CA ASP A 370 9.71 8.61 10.21
C ASP A 370 10.05 8.71 11.70
N CYS A 371 9.67 7.71 12.49
CA CYS A 371 10.03 7.60 13.90
C CYS A 371 9.94 6.15 14.39
N THR A 372 10.64 5.85 15.48
CA THR A 372 10.52 4.55 16.17
C THR A 372 9.72 4.71 17.45
N LEU A 373 8.66 3.91 17.62
CA LEU A 373 7.82 3.87 18.81
C LEU A 373 7.60 2.40 19.22
N GLY A 374 7.85 2.07 20.48
CA GLY A 374 7.61 0.71 20.98
C GLY A 374 8.39 -0.39 20.25
N GLY A 375 9.57 -0.07 19.72
CA GLY A 375 10.42 -1.01 18.96
C GLY A 375 10.08 -1.11 17.46
N THR A 376 8.93 -0.61 17.02
CA THR A 376 8.55 -0.57 15.60
C THR A 376 8.93 0.78 14.99
N ARG A 377 9.56 0.77 13.81
CA ARG A 377 9.75 1.98 13.00
C ARG A 377 8.51 2.24 12.15
N TYR A 378 7.99 3.45 12.21
CA TYR A 378 6.81 3.89 11.46
C TYR A 378 7.21 4.90 10.38
N VAL A 379 6.87 4.59 9.13
CA VAL A 379 7.21 5.43 7.97
C VAL A 379 5.97 5.78 7.17
N GLN A 380 5.81 7.04 6.79
CA GLN A 380 4.81 7.49 5.84
C GLN A 380 5.50 8.26 4.72
N ALA A 381 5.32 7.78 3.47
CA ALA A 381 5.93 8.31 2.25
C ALA A 381 4.84 8.63 1.20
N PRO A 382 4.07 9.72 1.40
CA PRO A 382 2.86 9.97 0.65
C PRO A 382 3.13 10.85 -0.58
N LEU A 383 2.62 10.47 -1.77
CA LEU A 383 2.72 11.32 -2.97
C LEU A 383 1.80 12.56 -2.87
N CYS A 384 0.65 12.40 -2.21
CA CYS A 384 -0.35 13.44 -1.93
C CYS A 384 -0.98 14.08 -3.17
N TYR A 385 -1.90 15.02 -2.96
CA TYR A 385 -2.43 15.85 -4.03
C TYR A 385 -1.38 16.85 -4.57
N PRO A 386 -1.36 17.16 -5.88
CA PRO A 386 -0.43 18.15 -6.44
C PRO A 386 -0.48 19.50 -5.72
N SER A 387 -1.68 19.97 -5.35
CA SER A 387 -1.86 21.25 -4.67
C SER A 387 -1.21 21.28 -3.27
N GLU A 388 -1.10 20.13 -2.62
CA GLU A 388 -0.44 20.01 -1.32
C GLU A 388 1.07 19.99 -1.47
N ARG A 389 1.59 19.35 -2.51
CA ARG A 389 3.02 19.43 -2.86
C ARG A 389 3.47 20.87 -3.07
N VAL A 390 2.63 21.66 -3.73
CA VAL A 390 2.89 23.10 -3.95
C VAL A 390 2.79 23.91 -2.64
N ARG A 391 1.77 23.67 -1.82
CA ARG A 391 1.46 24.54 -0.66
C ARG A 391 2.17 24.16 0.64
N ARG A 392 2.44 22.88 0.86
CA ARG A 392 2.99 22.32 2.11
C ARG A 392 4.09 21.29 1.87
N GLY A 393 4.85 21.44 0.79
CA GLY A 393 5.93 20.52 0.38
C GLY A 393 6.88 20.10 1.51
N LYS A 394 7.16 20.96 2.49
CA LYS A 394 8.01 20.62 3.64
C LYS A 394 7.40 19.60 4.60
N SER A 395 6.08 19.55 4.75
CA SER A 395 5.41 18.61 5.66
C SER A 395 5.17 17.24 5.03
N ILE A 396 5.49 17.08 3.75
CA ILE A 396 5.30 15.85 2.98
C ILE A 396 6.61 15.27 2.45
N ARG A 397 7.75 15.94 2.69
CA ARG A 397 9.08 15.47 2.32
C ARG A 397 9.73 14.67 3.45
N LEU A 398 10.40 13.60 3.05
CA LEU A 398 11.43 12.90 3.83
C LEU A 398 12.81 13.45 3.39
N GLY A 399 13.67 13.79 4.34
CA GLY A 399 15.02 14.33 4.18
C GLY A 399 16.08 13.28 4.55
N LEU A 400 17.32 13.49 4.12
CA LEU A 400 18.35 12.46 3.88
C LEU A 400 17.91 11.49 2.79
N SER A 401 18.39 11.77 1.59
CA SER A 401 17.83 11.22 0.36
C SER A 401 17.99 9.71 0.29
N VAL A 402 16.93 9.06 -0.14
CA VAL A 402 16.96 7.71 -0.70
C VAL A 402 18.13 7.61 -1.69
N ALA A 403 18.42 8.68 -2.44
CA ALA A 403 19.60 8.81 -3.29
C ALA A 403 20.95 8.77 -2.54
N ALA A 404 21.08 9.34 -1.33
CA ALA A 404 22.29 9.25 -0.52
C ALA A 404 22.48 7.85 0.06
N TRP A 405 21.40 7.21 0.52
CA TRP A 405 21.49 5.82 0.95
C TRP A 405 21.77 4.89 -0.24
N GLN A 406 21.11 5.09 -1.38
CA GLN A 406 21.41 4.39 -2.63
C GLN A 406 22.89 4.55 -3.00
N ARG A 407 23.44 5.78 -3.00
CA ARG A 407 24.89 6.01 -3.21
C ARG A 407 25.77 5.30 -2.19
N GLN A 408 25.36 5.26 -0.92
CA GLN A 408 26.09 4.50 0.11
C GLN A 408 26.09 2.99 -0.18
N GLN A 409 24.98 2.43 -0.68
CA GLN A 409 24.94 1.03 -1.14
C GLN A 409 25.87 0.83 -2.36
N GLU A 410 25.98 1.83 -3.24
CA GLU A 410 26.94 1.82 -4.37
C GLU A 410 28.39 1.79 -3.88
N GLU A 411 28.74 2.63 -2.90
CA GLU A 411 30.10 2.77 -2.35
C GLU A 411 30.56 1.54 -1.55
N GLN A 412 29.65 0.80 -0.92
CA GLN A 412 29.96 -0.38 -0.11
C GLN A 412 30.20 -1.66 -0.92
N GLY A 413 30.22 -1.60 -2.26
CA GLY A 413 30.43 -2.79 -3.10
C GLY A 413 29.27 -3.80 -3.05
N LEU A 414 28.16 -3.42 -2.43
CA LEU A 414 26.85 -4.07 -2.56
C LEU A 414 26.18 -3.69 -3.88
N GLY A 415 26.79 -2.77 -4.64
CA GLY A 415 26.58 -2.54 -6.06
C GLY A 415 27.47 -3.42 -6.95
N GLY A 416 26.89 -4.10 -7.94
CA GLY A 416 27.55 -4.82 -9.02
C GLY A 416 28.33 -3.92 -10.01
N PRO A 417 28.93 -4.51 -11.06
CA PRO A 417 29.97 -3.86 -11.84
C PRO A 417 29.46 -2.62 -12.59
N GLY A 418 30.17 -1.50 -12.40
CA GLY A 418 29.80 -0.19 -12.92
C GLY A 418 29.59 -0.18 -14.44
N VAL A 419 28.41 0.25 -14.85
CA VAL A 419 28.16 0.66 -16.24
C VAL A 419 28.60 2.10 -16.38
N ALA A 420 29.60 2.33 -17.22
CA ALA A 420 30.06 3.64 -17.62
C ALA A 420 28.86 4.48 -18.13
N VAL A 421 28.61 5.62 -17.49
CA VAL A 421 27.71 6.63 -18.04
C VAL A 421 28.37 7.18 -19.29
N ALA A 422 27.72 7.00 -20.44
CA ALA A 422 28.16 7.62 -21.69
C ALA A 422 28.13 9.14 -21.51
N ALA A 423 29.31 9.74 -21.40
CA ALA A 423 29.50 11.18 -21.45
C ALA A 423 29.05 11.68 -22.81
N GLY A 424 28.01 12.51 -22.83
CA GLY A 424 27.41 12.97 -24.06
C GLY A 424 26.45 14.14 -23.89
N VAL A 425 26.85 15.18 -23.14
CA VAL A 425 26.32 16.54 -23.34
C VAL A 425 27.47 17.53 -23.15
N ALA A 426 27.66 18.36 -24.17
CA ALA A 426 28.80 19.24 -24.37
C ALA A 426 28.95 20.31 -23.28
N GLU A 427 30.19 20.52 -22.85
CA GLU A 427 30.62 21.71 -22.13
C GLU A 427 30.41 22.95 -23.01
N ALA A 428 29.51 23.84 -22.57
CA ALA A 428 29.51 25.22 -23.03
C ALA A 428 30.35 26.05 -22.04
N ARG A 429 31.36 26.70 -22.61
CA ARG A 429 32.39 27.48 -21.92
C ARG A 429 31.83 28.70 -21.20
N ASP A 430 32.52 29.01 -20.11
CA ASP A 430 32.47 30.19 -19.27
C ASP A 430 32.63 31.50 -20.08
N GLY A 431 31.93 32.55 -19.64
CA GLY A 431 31.96 33.86 -20.29
C GLY A 431 31.01 34.91 -19.71
N GLN A 432 31.60 35.79 -18.90
CA GLN A 432 31.25 37.21 -18.69
C GLN A 432 30.15 37.59 -17.68
N GLN A 433 30.59 38.44 -16.75
CA GLN A 433 29.82 39.21 -15.77
C GLN A 433 28.76 40.11 -16.43
N ASP A 434 27.59 40.24 -15.79
CA ASP A 434 26.91 41.54 -15.68
C ASP A 434 26.01 41.60 -14.44
N ALA A 435 26.07 42.74 -13.77
CA ALA A 435 25.32 43.08 -12.58
C ALA A 435 23.91 43.60 -12.95
N GLY A 436 22.89 43.15 -12.24
CA GLY A 436 21.54 43.71 -12.33
C GLY A 436 20.55 42.90 -11.50
N GLY A 437 19.95 43.52 -10.49
CA GLY A 437 19.05 42.84 -9.56
C GLY A 437 17.75 42.36 -10.19
N ASP A 438 17.31 41.17 -9.77
CA ASP A 438 15.89 40.84 -9.71
C ASP A 438 15.65 39.84 -8.57
N SER A 439 14.62 40.12 -7.80
CA SER A 439 14.07 39.30 -6.72
C SER A 439 13.40 38.04 -7.28
N GLY A 440 14.21 37.03 -7.62
CA GLY A 440 13.74 35.72 -8.07
C GLY A 440 13.62 34.73 -6.90
N VAL A 441 12.38 34.39 -6.53
CA VAL A 441 12.07 33.22 -5.69
C VAL A 441 12.60 31.96 -6.38
N PRO A 442 13.40 31.08 -5.74
CA PRO A 442 13.84 29.86 -6.38
C PRO A 442 12.65 28.92 -6.65
N GLY A 443 12.59 28.44 -7.88
CA GLY A 443 11.46 27.70 -8.45
C GLY A 443 11.17 26.31 -7.87
N SER A 444 9.88 25.99 -7.94
CA SER A 444 9.27 24.76 -8.46
C SER A 444 9.88 23.39 -8.13
N GLY A 445 9.25 22.68 -7.19
CA GLY A 445 8.58 21.40 -7.49
C GLY A 445 9.39 20.09 -7.56
N GLU A 446 10.66 20.08 -7.96
CA GLU A 446 11.24 18.84 -8.51
C GLU A 446 11.72 17.77 -7.51
N GLY A 447 11.78 18.06 -6.21
CA GLY A 447 12.47 17.17 -5.25
C GLY A 447 11.62 16.20 -4.42
N LEU A 448 10.28 16.12 -4.56
CA LEU A 448 9.51 15.06 -3.87
C LEU A 448 9.31 13.84 -4.78
N GLU A 449 9.07 14.11 -6.06
CA GLU A 449 8.79 13.11 -7.08
C GLU A 449 10.02 12.27 -7.45
N SER A 450 11.22 12.80 -7.25
CA SER A 450 12.49 12.13 -7.56
C SER A 450 12.91 11.07 -6.53
N ASP A 451 12.42 11.17 -5.29
CA ASP A 451 12.82 10.30 -4.17
C ASP A 451 11.75 9.22 -3.85
N LEU A 452 10.67 9.18 -4.62
CA LEU A 452 9.59 8.20 -4.48
C LEU A 452 9.55 7.23 -5.68
N PRO A 453 9.22 5.95 -5.45
CA PRO A 453 8.89 5.34 -4.16
C PRO A 453 10.13 5.13 -3.28
N LEU A 454 9.91 5.11 -1.98
CA LEU A 454 10.96 5.04 -0.97
C LEU A 454 11.51 3.61 -0.86
N LEU A 455 12.80 3.39 -1.13
CA LEU A 455 13.47 2.13 -0.77
C LEU A 455 13.54 2.03 0.76
N ILE A 456 13.02 0.96 1.34
CA ILE A 456 12.91 0.77 2.81
C ILE A 456 13.69 -0.43 3.34
N TYR A 457 13.96 -1.41 2.49
CA TYR A 457 14.58 -2.67 2.89
C TYR A 457 15.28 -3.32 1.71
N VAL A 458 16.46 -3.88 1.96
CA VAL A 458 17.16 -4.76 1.03
C VAL A 458 17.60 -6.03 1.74
N ALA A 459 17.56 -7.16 1.06
CA ALA A 459 18.14 -8.39 1.57
C ALA A 459 18.86 -9.15 0.46
N HIS A 460 19.88 -9.90 0.82
CA HIS A 460 20.55 -10.81 -0.10
C HIS A 460 20.76 -12.17 0.57
N PHE A 461 20.61 -13.21 -0.25
CA PHE A 461 20.93 -14.58 0.14
C PHE A 461 22.37 -14.88 -0.32
N ALA A 462 23.28 -15.09 0.63
CA ALA A 462 24.65 -15.45 0.32
C ALA A 462 24.76 -16.98 0.14
N GLY A 463 24.54 -17.47 -1.09
CA GLY A 463 24.84 -18.86 -1.41
C GLY A 463 26.36 -19.08 -1.41
N SER A 464 26.86 -20.02 -0.61
CA SER A 464 28.28 -20.39 -0.59
C SER A 464 28.71 -20.90 -1.97
N SER A 465 29.34 -20.03 -2.77
CA SER A 465 29.95 -20.40 -4.03
C SER A 465 31.22 -21.22 -3.77
N GLY A 466 31.07 -22.55 -3.71
CA GLY A 466 32.14 -23.53 -3.93
C GLY A 466 33.22 -23.61 -2.86
N GLY A 467 33.10 -24.58 -1.96
CA GLY A 467 34.17 -25.02 -1.07
C GLY A 467 33.63 -25.93 0.02
N ASP A 468 34.09 -27.17 0.04
CA ASP A 468 33.70 -28.23 0.98
C ASP A 468 33.72 -27.72 2.45
N GLY A 469 32.58 -27.80 3.14
CA GLY A 469 32.49 -27.72 4.60
C GLY A 469 31.82 -26.48 5.20
N GLY A 470 30.50 -26.56 5.40
CA GLY A 470 29.86 -25.96 6.59
C GLY A 470 29.53 -24.46 6.59
N GLY A 471 29.35 -23.82 5.43
CA GLY A 471 28.83 -22.45 5.38
C GLY A 471 27.32 -22.43 5.70
N SER A 472 26.92 -21.71 6.75
CA SER A 472 25.51 -21.44 7.04
C SER A 472 24.90 -20.56 5.95
N ASP A 473 23.69 -20.90 5.49
CA ASP A 473 22.86 -20.06 4.61
C ASP A 473 22.61 -18.70 5.29
N GLU A 474 23.41 -17.68 4.95
CA GLU A 474 23.39 -16.40 5.66
C GLU A 474 22.46 -15.41 4.96
N TRP A 475 21.41 -14.99 5.67
CA TRP A 475 20.47 -13.96 5.27
C TRP A 475 20.97 -12.61 5.76
N HIS A 476 21.37 -11.75 4.83
CA HIS A 476 21.82 -10.40 5.17
C HIS A 476 20.77 -9.39 4.76
N ALA A 477 20.11 -8.82 5.76
CA ALA A 477 19.13 -7.76 5.60
C ALA A 477 19.71 -6.40 6.00
N GLN A 478 19.31 -5.35 5.28
CA GLN A 478 19.60 -3.97 5.65
C GLN A 478 18.33 -3.14 5.50
N TRP A 479 18.05 -2.37 6.54
CA TRP A 479 16.96 -1.41 6.57
C TRP A 479 17.45 -0.06 6.06
N ALA A 480 16.60 0.72 5.39
CA ALA A 480 16.92 2.11 5.07
C ALA A 480 17.34 2.86 6.35
N PRO A 481 18.26 3.84 6.29
CA PRO A 481 18.58 4.66 7.45
C PRO A 481 17.35 5.49 7.87
N PRO A 482 17.29 5.98 9.12
CA PRO A 482 16.27 6.94 9.54
C PRO A 482 16.22 8.16 8.62
N LEU A 483 15.02 8.55 8.23
CA LEU A 483 14.76 9.69 7.36
C LEU A 483 14.31 10.89 8.20
N GLU A 484 14.60 12.08 7.72
CA GLU A 484 14.18 13.32 8.36
C GLU A 484 12.78 13.72 7.90
N ALA A 485 11.80 13.73 8.78
CA ALA A 485 10.49 14.30 8.45
C ALA A 485 10.20 15.51 9.33
N MET A 486 9.70 16.60 8.74
CA MET A 486 9.45 17.85 9.47
C MET A 486 8.66 17.63 10.77
N TRP A 487 7.59 16.84 10.71
CA TRP A 487 6.74 16.58 11.87
C TRP A 487 7.37 15.63 12.88
N SER A 488 7.95 14.50 12.45
CA SER A 488 8.57 13.57 13.39
C SER A 488 9.80 14.19 14.06
N ASN A 489 10.64 14.92 13.32
CA ASN A 489 11.78 15.66 13.87
C ASN A 489 11.34 16.72 14.89
N TYR A 490 10.22 17.42 14.64
CA TYR A 490 9.66 18.35 15.61
C TYR A 490 9.33 17.66 16.93
N TYR A 491 8.62 16.53 16.87
CA TYR A 491 8.18 15.80 18.05
C TYR A 491 9.32 15.06 18.79
N GLN A 492 10.49 14.87 18.16
CA GLN A 492 11.69 14.40 18.88
C GLN A 492 12.14 15.40 19.96
N SER A 493 12.03 16.71 19.69
CA SER A 493 12.42 17.77 20.63
C SER A 493 11.24 18.43 21.35
N ASN A 494 10.02 18.20 20.89
CA ASN A 494 8.80 18.78 21.44
C ASN A 494 7.77 17.68 21.74
N PRO A 495 7.97 16.87 22.79
CA PRO A 495 7.04 15.80 23.12
C PRO A 495 5.64 16.34 23.36
N ARG A 496 4.63 15.56 22.96
CA ARG A 496 3.22 15.91 23.17
C ARG A 496 2.86 15.85 24.64
N GLN A 497 2.95 16.99 25.29
CA GLN A 497 2.55 17.13 26.68
C GLN A 497 1.28 17.97 26.73
N PRO A 498 0.20 17.48 27.38
CA PRO A 498 -1.08 18.20 27.43
C PRO A 498 -0.97 19.64 27.95
N LEU A 499 0.03 19.92 28.80
CA LEU A 499 0.28 21.23 29.39
C LEU A 499 1.06 22.19 28.48
N VAL A 500 1.75 21.68 27.46
CA VAL A 500 2.49 22.51 26.52
C VAL A 500 1.50 23.06 25.50
N THR A 501 1.19 24.36 25.56
CA THR A 501 0.24 25.03 24.65
C THR A 501 0.89 25.66 23.42
N THR A 502 2.22 25.66 23.35
CA THR A 502 3.00 26.30 22.29
C THR A 502 2.79 25.59 20.96
N LEU A 503 2.45 26.35 19.92
CA LEU A 503 2.27 25.80 18.57
C LEU A 503 3.60 25.64 17.84
N ALA A 504 3.68 24.64 16.95
CA ALA A 504 4.79 24.54 16.01
C ALA A 504 4.94 25.86 15.21
N PRO A 505 6.15 26.40 15.04
CA PRO A 505 6.36 27.73 14.46
C PRO A 505 5.73 27.94 13.08
N TRP A 506 5.75 26.90 12.23
CA TRP A 506 5.14 26.95 10.89
C TRP A 506 3.61 26.86 10.89
N VAL A 507 3.00 26.48 12.02
CA VAL A 507 1.54 26.42 12.17
C VAL A 507 1.00 27.67 12.86
N ALA A 508 1.75 28.26 13.78
CA ALA A 508 1.30 29.37 14.63
C ALA A 508 0.63 30.52 13.85
N PRO A 509 1.19 31.04 12.73
CA PRO A 509 0.57 32.14 11.99
C PRO A 509 -0.80 31.78 11.40
N ARG A 510 -0.97 30.53 10.93
CA ARG A 510 -2.25 30.05 10.39
C ARG A 510 -3.29 29.89 11.49
N PHE A 511 -2.86 29.33 12.62
CA PHE A 511 -3.74 29.15 13.78
C PHE A 511 -4.24 30.50 14.30
N GLU A 512 -3.37 31.49 14.41
CA GLU A 512 -3.74 32.83 14.88
C GLU A 512 -4.82 33.47 13.98
N ARG A 513 -4.65 33.38 12.65
CA ARG A 513 -5.68 33.85 11.71
C ARG A 513 -7.02 33.14 11.88
N ARG A 514 -7.01 31.83 12.17
CA ARG A 514 -8.24 31.08 12.44
C ARG A 514 -8.90 31.54 13.74
N ARG A 515 -8.11 31.71 14.80
CA ARG A 515 -8.59 32.20 16.10
C ARG A 515 -9.28 33.56 15.96
N GLN A 516 -8.65 34.48 15.24
CA GLN A 516 -9.22 35.81 14.94
C GLN A 516 -10.54 35.73 14.16
N ARG A 517 -10.63 34.86 13.15
CA ARG A 517 -11.88 34.64 12.39
C ARG A 517 -13.00 34.07 13.26
N LEU A 518 -12.70 33.09 14.10
CA LEU A 518 -13.69 32.49 15.00
C LEU A 518 -14.18 33.50 16.05
N ALA A 519 -13.28 34.32 16.61
CA ALA A 519 -13.64 35.39 17.52
C ALA A 519 -14.54 36.45 16.86
N ALA A 520 -14.27 36.81 15.60
CA ALA A 520 -15.12 37.73 14.84
C ALA A 520 -16.54 37.18 14.64
N VAL A 521 -16.68 35.89 14.29
CA VAL A 521 -17.99 35.23 14.12
C VAL A 521 -18.76 35.13 15.45
N ALA A 522 -18.06 34.88 16.56
CA ALA A 522 -18.66 34.85 17.89
C ALA A 522 -19.18 36.24 18.30
N LEU A 523 -18.44 37.31 17.99
CA LEU A 523 -18.88 38.68 18.25
C LEU A 523 -20.12 39.05 17.42
N THR A 524 -20.16 38.71 16.13
CA THR A 524 -21.31 39.01 15.26
C THR A 524 -22.58 38.25 15.64
N SER A 525 -22.44 37.02 16.16
CA SER A 525 -23.60 36.23 16.64
C SER A 525 -24.12 36.69 18.00
N SER A 526 -23.27 37.29 18.84
CA SER A 526 -23.69 37.91 20.11
C SER A 526 -24.42 39.25 19.92
N THR A 527 -24.10 40.00 18.86
CA THR A 527 -24.79 41.27 18.56
C THR A 527 -26.19 41.06 17.98
N ASP A 528 -26.42 40.00 17.17
CA ASP A 528 -27.74 39.69 16.60
C ASP A 528 -28.72 39.09 17.64
N SER A 529 -28.23 38.53 18.75
CA SER A 529 -29.09 38.03 19.84
C SER A 529 -29.46 39.10 20.87
N SER A 530 -28.91 40.31 20.74
CA SER A 530 -29.15 41.42 21.68
C SER A 530 -30.23 42.41 21.20
N SER A 531 -30.73 42.27 19.98
CA SER A 531 -31.71 43.21 19.38
C SER A 531 -33.19 42.79 19.52
N ASP A 532 -33.49 41.63 20.11
CA ASP A 532 -34.87 41.11 20.23
C ASP A 532 -35.51 41.30 21.64
N THR A 533 -34.95 42.13 22.51
CA THR A 533 -35.48 42.39 23.87
C THR A 533 -35.91 43.83 24.18
N GLU A 534 -36.03 44.72 23.19
CA GLU A 534 -36.66 46.03 23.38
C GLU A 534 -37.80 46.29 22.37
N ALA A 535 -38.93 45.60 22.59
CA ALA A 535 -40.24 46.05 22.14
C ALA A 535 -41.30 45.49 23.10
N GLY A 536 -41.38 46.10 24.28
CA GLY A 536 -42.45 45.92 25.27
C GLY A 536 -43.26 47.20 25.39
#